data_AF-A0A2E0QPY7-F1
#
_entry.id   AF-A0A2E0QPY7-F1
#
_cell.length_a   1.000
_cell.length_b   1.000
_cell.length_c   1.000
_cell.angle_alpha   90.00
_cell.angle_beta   90.00
_cell.angle_gamma   90.00
#
_symmetry.space_group_name_H-M   'P 1'
#
loop_
_entity.id
_entity.type
_entity.pdbx_description
1 polymer ?
#
loop_
_entity_poly.entity_id
_entity_poly.type
_entity_poly.pdbx_seq_one_letter_code
_entity_poly.pdbx_strand_id
1 'polypeptide(L)'
;MKPFPSRKVATISENRHPICVYFMRIATPALILILVLCTSAAMIAEEEKEKIETPDFSELELKDGSVLIECFVKRVSTEGLVIRHSTGMAEVSFFDLDQATQEKYGFDPVAALAAYKKRVDWERTLRKERVLEAARRQAAEEHKQAEVERYEVAKENWVPCEARVVSSAEAGIYVIARQIILSPTQIRSTLGFVRPGPPKRKLKRFGLGMIFLKNIEPIPVAGSTWQGYINPVTVEVAPDPDTGEETIPVHSAISNKP
;
A
#
# COMPACT_ATOMS: atom_id res chain seq x y z
N MET A 1 -0.71 49.98 -48.89
CA MET A 1 -0.10 49.63 -47.59
C MET A 1 -1.14 48.90 -46.74
N LYS A 2 -0.90 47.63 -46.37
CA LYS A 2 -1.82 46.85 -45.51
C LYS A 2 -1.28 46.86 -44.07
N PRO A 3 -2.12 47.08 -43.04
CA PRO A 3 -1.65 47.11 -41.65
C PRO A 3 -1.28 45.71 -41.16
N PHE A 4 -0.26 45.65 -40.30
CA PHE A 4 0.22 44.42 -39.67
C PHE A 4 -0.81 43.86 -38.66
N PRO A 5 -0.99 42.54 -38.56
CA PRO A 5 -1.85 41.94 -37.55
C PRO A 5 -1.22 42.06 -36.15
N SER A 6 -2.03 42.52 -35.19
CA SER A 6 -1.60 42.71 -33.80
C SER A 6 -1.37 41.36 -33.11
N ARG A 7 -0.23 41.28 -32.42
CA ARG A 7 0.22 40.12 -31.66
C ARG A 7 -0.59 40.07 -30.37
N LYS A 8 -1.54 39.15 -30.26
CA LYS A 8 -2.24 38.88 -28.99
C LYS A 8 -1.24 38.27 -28.01
N VAL A 9 -0.86 39.06 -27.01
CA VAL A 9 -0.06 38.62 -25.86
C VAL A 9 -1.00 37.85 -24.94
N ALA A 10 -0.74 36.56 -24.75
CA ALA A 10 -1.43 35.76 -23.75
C ALA A 10 -0.93 36.17 -22.36
N THR A 11 -1.76 36.89 -21.61
CA THR A 11 -1.55 37.14 -20.19
C THR A 11 -1.79 35.83 -19.44
N ILE A 12 -0.72 35.29 -18.85
CA ILE A 12 -0.78 34.17 -17.90
C ILE A 12 -1.47 34.71 -16.64
N SER A 13 -2.72 34.34 -16.42
CA SER A 13 -3.41 34.64 -15.16
C SER A 13 -2.86 33.71 -14.09
N GLU A 14 -2.06 34.26 -13.18
CA GLU A 14 -1.68 33.60 -11.93
C GLU A 14 -2.96 33.28 -11.13
N ASN A 15 -3.44 32.04 -11.27
CA ASN A 15 -4.53 31.52 -10.47
C ASN A 15 -3.93 31.06 -9.12
N ARG A 16 -3.66 32.02 -8.23
CA ARG A 16 -3.24 31.74 -6.85
C ARG A 16 -4.44 31.20 -6.09
N HIS A 17 -4.46 29.89 -5.89
CA HIS A 17 -5.48 29.23 -5.06
C HIS A 17 -5.46 29.80 -3.62
N PRO A 18 -6.61 30.26 -3.07
CA PRO A 18 -6.71 30.86 -1.73
C PRO A 18 -6.74 29.83 -0.59
N ILE A 19 -6.28 28.59 -0.82
CA ILE A 19 -6.36 27.51 0.18
C ILE A 19 -5.20 27.61 1.20
N CYS A 20 -4.11 28.30 0.87
CA CYS A 20 -2.91 28.32 1.71
C CYS A 20 -2.96 29.28 2.92
N VAL A 21 -3.89 30.25 2.93
CA VAL A 21 -3.95 31.26 4.02
C VAL A 21 -4.81 30.82 5.21
N TYR A 22 -5.71 29.86 5.02
CA TYR A 22 -6.58 29.38 6.11
C TYR A 22 -5.87 28.42 7.09
N PHE A 23 -4.86 27.67 6.64
CA PHE A 23 -4.13 26.74 7.51
C PHE A 23 -3.21 27.44 8.53
N MET A 24 -2.71 28.65 8.23
CA MET A 24 -1.84 29.38 9.16
C MET A 24 -2.55 30.06 10.32
N ARG A 25 -3.89 30.26 10.27
CA ARG A 25 -4.64 30.89 11.38
C ARG A 25 -5.22 29.89 12.39
N ILE A 26 -5.29 28.60 12.06
CA ILE A 26 -5.83 27.56 12.96
C ILE A 26 -4.71 26.80 13.67
N ALA A 27 -3.50 26.72 13.09
CA ALA A 27 -2.38 25.97 13.67
C ALA A 27 -1.76 26.63 14.92
N THR A 28 -1.79 27.96 15.03
CA THR A 28 -1.17 28.69 16.14
C THR A 28 -1.87 28.54 17.51
N PRO A 29 -3.22 28.57 17.65
CA PRO A 29 -3.85 28.35 18.94
C PRO A 29 -3.75 26.87 19.42
N ALA A 30 -3.73 25.90 18.51
CA ALA A 30 -3.60 24.49 18.85
C ALA A 30 -2.24 24.17 19.47
N LEU A 31 -1.16 24.77 18.95
CA LEU A 31 0.20 24.56 19.47
C LEU A 31 0.41 25.19 20.86
N ILE A 32 -0.22 26.33 21.12
CA ILE A 32 -0.21 26.98 22.45
C ILE A 32 -1.01 26.13 23.46
N LEU A 33 -2.15 25.57 23.08
CA LEU A 33 -2.93 24.68 23.95
C LEU A 33 -2.15 23.40 24.30
N ILE A 34 -1.44 22.80 23.34
CA ILE A 34 -0.57 21.64 23.58
C ILE A 34 0.58 22.00 24.53
N LEU A 35 1.23 23.16 24.35
CA LEU A 35 2.28 23.62 25.25
C LEU A 35 1.77 23.88 26.68
N VAL A 36 0.58 24.47 26.83
CA VAL A 36 -0.03 24.70 28.16
C VAL A 36 -0.41 23.37 28.84
N LEU A 37 -0.95 22.41 28.09
CA LEU A 37 -1.27 21.07 28.61
C LEU A 37 0.00 20.27 28.97
N CYS A 38 1.11 20.46 28.26
CA CYS A 38 2.39 19.85 28.61
C CYS A 38 2.97 20.41 29.91
N THR A 39 2.79 21.72 30.18
CA THR A 39 3.31 22.32 31.42
C THR A 39 2.54 21.92 32.67
N SER A 40 1.23 21.70 32.59
CA SER A 40 0.44 21.25 33.74
C SER A 40 0.68 19.78 34.08
N ALA A 41 0.95 18.92 33.10
CA ALA A 41 1.34 17.52 33.35
C ALA A 41 2.70 17.40 34.08
N ALA A 42 3.65 18.29 33.78
CA ALA A 42 4.94 18.31 34.46
C ALA A 42 4.82 18.74 35.94
N MET A 43 3.92 19.68 36.26
CA MET A 43 3.72 20.12 37.65
C MET A 43 2.99 19.10 38.53
N ILE A 44 2.11 18.27 37.95
CA ILE A 44 1.46 17.18 38.70
C ILE A 44 2.44 16.04 38.98
N ALA A 45 3.46 15.84 38.15
CA ALA A 45 4.46 14.79 38.33
C ALA A 45 5.49 15.08 39.44
N GLU A 46 5.71 16.35 39.82
CA GLU A 46 6.71 16.72 40.83
C GLU A 46 6.17 16.80 42.26
N GLU A 47 4.85 16.72 42.47
CA GLU A 47 4.24 16.91 43.80
C GLU A 47 3.99 15.61 44.59
N GLU A 48 4.23 14.43 44.02
CA GLU A 48 4.39 13.18 44.81
C GLU A 48 5.81 13.11 45.41
N LYS A 49 6.13 14.10 46.23
CA LYS A 49 7.29 14.07 47.12
C LYS A 49 7.09 13.00 48.19
N GLU A 50 7.88 11.94 48.05
CA GLU A 50 8.53 11.18 49.12
C GLU A 50 7.65 10.91 50.35
N LYS A 51 6.64 10.04 50.19
CA LYS A 51 6.47 9.04 51.24
C LYS A 51 7.72 8.17 51.21
N ILE A 52 8.44 8.12 52.32
CA ILE A 52 9.53 7.17 52.54
C ILE A 52 8.86 5.78 52.52
N GLU A 53 8.73 5.20 51.32
CA GLU A 53 8.27 3.83 51.14
C GLU A 53 9.38 2.95 51.72
N THR A 54 9.07 2.20 52.77
CA THR A 54 9.94 1.11 53.20
C THR A 54 9.90 0.01 52.15
N PRO A 55 11.04 -0.49 51.66
CA PRO A 55 11.05 -1.55 50.66
C PRO A 55 10.36 -2.80 51.19
N ASP A 56 9.59 -3.48 50.34
CA ASP A 56 8.92 -4.74 50.69
C ASP A 56 9.95 -5.85 50.95
N PHE A 57 11.07 -5.80 50.21
CA PHE A 57 12.22 -6.68 50.38
C PHE A 57 13.52 -5.89 50.25
N SER A 58 14.41 -6.03 51.24
CA SER A 58 15.76 -5.48 51.16
C SER A 58 16.58 -6.17 50.07
N GLU A 59 16.50 -7.50 50.02
CA GLU A 59 17.13 -8.36 49.01
C GLU A 59 16.14 -9.46 48.64
N LEU A 60 15.96 -9.70 47.34
CA LEU A 60 15.12 -10.75 46.79
C LEU A 60 15.97 -11.64 45.89
N GLU A 61 16.25 -12.84 46.35
CA GLU A 61 16.99 -13.85 45.58
C GLU A 61 16.04 -14.64 44.68
N LEU A 62 16.41 -14.75 43.41
CA LEU A 62 15.72 -15.54 42.39
C LEU A 62 16.37 -16.92 42.28
N LYS A 63 15.63 -17.92 41.81
CA LYS A 63 16.16 -19.27 41.56
C LYS A 63 17.33 -19.31 40.57
N ASP A 64 17.41 -18.34 39.68
CA ASP A 64 18.52 -18.20 38.72
C ASP A 64 19.82 -17.69 39.38
N GLY A 65 19.79 -17.40 40.69
CA GLY A 65 20.93 -16.87 41.46
C GLY A 65 21.10 -15.35 41.34
N SER A 66 20.20 -14.66 40.64
CA SER A 66 20.17 -13.20 40.60
C SER A 66 19.54 -12.64 41.87
N VAL A 67 20.08 -11.52 42.36
CA VAL A 67 19.60 -10.86 43.58
C VAL A 67 19.15 -9.45 43.22
N LEU A 68 17.89 -9.14 43.52
CA LEU A 68 17.33 -7.81 43.34
C LEU A 68 17.34 -7.08 44.69
N ILE A 69 17.91 -5.86 44.71
CA ILE A 69 18.09 -5.06 45.93
C ILE A 69 17.05 -3.93 45.95
N GLU A 70 16.55 -3.60 47.14
CA GLU A 70 15.57 -2.53 47.40
C GLU A 70 14.30 -2.70 46.53
N CYS A 71 13.63 -3.84 46.70
CA CYS A 71 12.47 -4.21 45.91
C CYS A 71 11.17 -3.63 46.48
N PHE A 72 10.42 -2.94 45.63
CA PHE A 72 9.09 -2.41 45.88
C PHE A 72 8.08 -3.07 44.95
N VAL A 73 7.10 -3.79 45.51
CA VAL A 73 6.07 -4.45 44.70
C VAL A 73 5.03 -3.41 44.29
N LYS A 74 5.01 -3.06 43.00
CA LYS A 74 4.05 -2.09 42.46
C LYS A 74 2.75 -2.74 42.03
N ARG A 75 2.80 -3.98 41.53
CA ARG A 75 1.61 -4.72 41.10
C ARG A 75 1.80 -6.21 41.25
N VAL A 76 0.76 -6.88 41.75
CA VAL A 76 0.66 -8.34 41.77
C VAL A 76 -0.16 -8.77 40.54
N SER A 77 0.43 -9.60 39.70
CA SER A 77 -0.21 -10.23 38.53
C SER A 77 -0.47 -11.71 38.83
N THR A 78 -1.24 -12.40 38.00
CA THR A 78 -1.48 -13.85 38.18
C THR A 78 -0.24 -14.71 37.91
N GLU A 79 0.72 -14.20 37.14
CA GLU A 79 1.93 -14.94 36.72
C GLU A 79 3.18 -14.55 37.51
N GLY A 80 3.15 -13.41 38.21
CA GLY A 80 4.32 -12.83 38.83
C GLY A 80 4.08 -11.48 39.53
N LEU A 81 5.17 -10.87 39.95
CA LEU A 81 5.22 -9.58 40.62
C LEU A 81 5.90 -8.55 39.71
N VAL A 82 5.27 -7.38 39.56
CA VAL A 82 5.93 -6.22 38.95
C VAL A 82 6.61 -5.45 40.07
N ILE A 83 7.94 -5.51 40.08
CA ILE A 83 8.78 -4.99 41.13
C ILE A 83 9.62 -3.84 40.58
N ARG A 84 9.68 -2.73 41.33
CA ARG A 84 10.69 -1.69 41.14
C ARG A 84 11.86 -2.01 42.05
N HIS A 85 13.05 -2.12 41.48
CA HIS A 85 14.32 -2.34 42.20
C HIS A 85 15.29 -1.19 41.88
N SER A 86 16.47 -1.18 42.50
CA SER A 86 17.46 -0.11 42.34
C SER A 86 17.87 0.20 40.89
N THR A 87 17.91 -0.81 40.02
CA THR A 87 18.30 -0.68 38.61
C THR A 87 17.14 -0.49 37.63
N GLY A 88 15.87 -0.59 38.06
CA GLY A 88 14.73 -0.39 37.16
C GLY A 88 13.42 -1.06 37.61
N MET A 89 12.57 -1.36 36.63
CA MET A 89 11.36 -2.16 36.82
C MET A 89 11.54 -3.52 36.14
N ALA A 90 11.17 -4.58 36.85
CA ALA A 90 11.21 -5.95 36.35
C ALA A 90 9.89 -6.66 36.67
N GLU A 91 9.47 -7.55 35.78
CA GLU A 91 8.41 -8.52 36.05
C GLU A 91 9.06 -9.84 36.42
N VAL A 92 8.88 -10.26 37.66
CA VAL A 92 9.46 -11.49 38.22
C VAL A 92 8.38 -12.56 38.26
N SER A 93 8.62 -13.73 37.65
CA SER A 93 7.65 -14.83 37.71
C SER A 93 7.61 -15.45 39.10
N PHE A 94 6.42 -15.86 39.54
CA PHE A 94 6.28 -16.61 40.80
C PHE A 94 7.07 -17.93 40.78
N PHE A 95 7.30 -18.53 39.61
CA PHE A 95 8.08 -19.76 39.51
C PHE A 95 9.55 -19.58 39.91
N ASP A 96 10.07 -18.35 39.83
CA ASP A 96 11.47 -18.02 40.14
C ASP A 96 11.65 -17.54 41.59
N LEU A 97 10.55 -17.34 42.31
CA LEU A 97 10.53 -16.94 43.72
C LEU A 97 10.58 -18.14 44.66
N ASP A 98 11.00 -17.90 45.89
CA ASP A 98 10.94 -18.86 46.99
C ASP A 98 9.50 -19.10 47.44
N GLN A 99 9.27 -20.25 48.08
CA GLN A 99 7.92 -20.67 48.46
C GLN A 99 7.28 -19.71 49.49
N ALA A 100 8.06 -19.14 50.41
CA ALA A 100 7.52 -18.22 51.42
C ALA A 100 6.98 -16.94 50.77
N THR A 101 7.69 -16.40 49.77
CA THR A 101 7.21 -15.23 49.01
C THR A 101 6.00 -15.56 48.12
N GLN A 102 5.97 -16.75 47.51
CA GLN A 102 4.81 -17.21 46.73
C GLN A 102 3.54 -17.27 47.60
N GLU A 103 3.63 -17.83 48.81
CA GLU A 103 2.52 -17.92 49.75
C GLU A 103 2.08 -16.53 50.25
N LYS A 104 3.05 -15.63 50.54
CA LYS A 104 2.78 -14.24 50.95
C LYS A 104 1.90 -13.48 49.95
N TYR A 105 2.07 -13.73 48.66
CA TYR A 105 1.31 -13.05 47.59
C TYR A 105 0.20 -13.90 46.97
N GLY A 106 -0.16 -15.03 47.59
CA GLY A 106 -1.32 -15.83 47.18
C GLY A 106 -1.17 -16.48 45.81
N PHE A 107 0.02 -16.99 45.49
CA PHE A 107 0.28 -17.66 44.22
C PHE A 107 -0.62 -18.90 44.02
N ASP A 108 -1.37 -18.92 42.92
CA ASP A 108 -2.10 -20.11 42.45
C ASP A 108 -1.38 -20.68 41.21
N PRO A 109 -0.75 -21.87 41.30
CA PRO A 109 0.00 -22.45 40.19
C PRO A 109 -0.90 -22.80 39.00
N VAL A 110 -2.17 -23.11 39.22
CA VAL A 110 -3.11 -23.45 38.14
C VAL A 110 -3.48 -22.20 37.34
N ALA A 111 -3.80 -21.10 38.05
CA ALA A 111 -4.09 -19.82 37.42
C ALA A 111 -2.88 -19.25 36.66
N ALA A 112 -1.69 -19.34 37.25
CA ALA A 112 -0.45 -18.87 36.64
C ALA A 112 -0.11 -19.63 35.35
N LEU A 113 -0.21 -20.96 35.35
CA LEU A 113 0.01 -21.78 34.15
C LEU A 113 -1.03 -21.48 33.06
N ALA A 114 -2.29 -21.24 33.44
CA ALA A 114 -3.35 -20.90 32.48
C ALA A 114 -3.12 -19.53 31.82
N ALA A 115 -2.69 -18.53 32.60
CA ALA A 115 -2.35 -17.21 32.11
C ALA A 115 -1.13 -17.26 31.16
N TYR A 116 -0.08 -17.99 31.57
CA TYR A 116 1.11 -18.18 30.75
C TYR A 116 0.77 -18.82 29.39
N LYS A 117 -0.04 -19.88 29.38
CA LYS A 117 -0.49 -20.53 28.13
C LYS A 117 -1.22 -19.54 27.23
N LYS A 118 -2.14 -18.74 27.78
CA LYS A 118 -2.87 -17.72 27.02
C LYS A 118 -1.93 -16.69 26.40
N ARG A 119 -0.93 -16.21 27.14
CA ARG A 119 0.07 -15.26 26.63
C ARG A 119 0.88 -15.86 25.49
N VAL A 120 1.39 -17.08 25.66
CA VAL A 120 2.16 -17.77 24.62
C VAL A 120 1.33 -18.02 23.37
N ASP A 121 0.07 -18.44 23.52
CA ASP A 121 -0.83 -18.65 22.38
C ASP A 121 -1.17 -17.35 21.66
N TRP A 122 -1.40 -16.26 22.41
CA TRP A 122 -1.58 -14.92 21.87
C TRP A 122 -0.36 -14.41 21.10
N GLU A 123 0.85 -14.61 21.63
CA GLU A 123 2.09 -14.24 20.93
C GLU A 123 2.28 -15.06 19.65
N ARG A 124 1.93 -16.35 19.68
CA ARG A 124 1.95 -17.22 18.50
C ARG A 124 0.97 -16.75 17.44
N THR A 125 -0.25 -16.36 17.81
CA THR A 125 -1.23 -15.81 16.85
C THR A 125 -0.75 -14.50 16.26
N LEU A 126 -0.26 -13.58 17.09
CA LEU A 126 0.28 -12.29 16.63
C LEU A 126 1.47 -12.46 15.69
N ARG A 127 2.36 -13.41 15.98
CA ARG A 127 3.51 -13.72 15.12
C ARG A 127 3.07 -14.30 13.77
N LYS A 128 2.09 -15.22 13.78
CA LYS A 128 1.51 -15.78 12.55
C LYS A 128 0.85 -14.70 11.69
N GLU A 129 0.09 -13.79 12.31
CA GLU A 129 -0.54 -12.67 11.60
C GLU A 129 0.48 -11.74 10.95
N ARG A 130 1.55 -11.36 11.67
CA ARG A 130 2.62 -10.52 11.11
C ARG A 130 3.32 -11.17 9.92
N VAL A 131 3.57 -12.48 9.99
CA VAL A 131 4.18 -13.22 8.87
C VAL A 131 3.23 -13.29 7.68
N LEU A 132 1.95 -13.56 7.91
CA LEU A 132 0.93 -13.61 6.86
C LEU A 132 0.74 -12.25 6.19
N GLU A 133 0.73 -11.16 6.96
CA GLU A 133 0.61 -9.81 6.41
C GLU A 133 1.84 -9.41 5.61
N ALA A 134 3.05 -9.71 6.11
CA ALA A 134 4.28 -9.48 5.37
C ALA A 134 4.31 -10.25 4.04
N ALA A 135 3.89 -11.52 4.05
CA ALA A 135 3.77 -12.34 2.84
C ALA A 135 2.73 -11.77 1.86
N ARG A 136 1.58 -11.28 2.35
CA ARG A 136 0.57 -10.61 1.51
C ARG A 136 1.09 -9.33 0.87
N ARG A 137 1.86 -8.52 1.60
CA ARG A 137 2.47 -7.30 1.06
C ARG A 137 3.51 -7.62 -0.01
N GLN A 138 4.39 -8.59 0.25
CA GLN A 138 5.37 -9.06 -0.73
C GLN A 138 4.69 -9.60 -1.99
N ALA A 139 3.70 -10.48 -1.86
CA ALA A 139 2.95 -11.00 -3.01
C ALA A 139 2.25 -9.89 -3.81
N ALA A 140 1.72 -8.87 -3.15
CA ALA A 140 1.09 -7.72 -3.82
C ALA A 140 2.13 -6.84 -4.55
N GLU A 141 3.32 -6.65 -3.98
CA GLU A 141 4.42 -5.92 -4.60
C GLU A 141 4.97 -6.67 -5.81
N GLU A 142 5.21 -7.98 -5.69
CA GLU A 142 5.63 -8.86 -6.78
C GLU A 142 4.61 -8.85 -7.92
N HIS A 143 3.32 -8.93 -7.61
CA HIS A 143 2.27 -8.85 -8.63
C HIS A 143 2.29 -7.50 -9.36
N LYS A 144 2.44 -6.38 -8.63
CA LYS A 144 2.54 -5.05 -9.24
C LYS A 144 3.79 -4.93 -10.12
N GLN A 145 4.93 -5.45 -9.67
CA GLN A 145 6.18 -5.45 -10.44
C GLN A 145 6.04 -6.29 -11.71
N ALA A 146 5.49 -7.50 -11.60
CA ALA A 146 5.23 -8.35 -12.75
C ALA A 146 4.26 -7.71 -13.75
N GLU A 147 3.26 -6.96 -13.28
CA GLU A 147 2.34 -6.21 -14.15
C GLU A 147 3.06 -5.07 -14.91
N VAL A 148 3.93 -4.33 -14.23
CA VAL A 148 4.75 -3.27 -14.85
C VAL A 148 5.73 -3.86 -15.88
N GLU A 149 6.44 -4.94 -15.53
CA GLU A 149 7.36 -5.62 -16.43
C GLU A 149 6.63 -6.15 -17.67
N ARG A 150 5.47 -6.80 -17.49
CA ARG A 150 4.62 -7.25 -18.60
C ARG A 150 4.22 -6.09 -19.51
N TYR A 151 3.90 -4.93 -18.95
CA TYR A 151 3.55 -3.74 -19.72
C TYR A 151 4.75 -3.20 -20.52
N GLU A 152 5.94 -3.16 -19.92
CA GLU A 152 7.17 -2.72 -20.60
C GLU A 152 7.54 -3.67 -21.75
N VAL A 153 7.51 -4.99 -21.51
CA VAL A 153 7.75 -6.00 -22.54
C VAL A 153 6.74 -5.87 -23.69
N ALA A 154 5.47 -5.61 -23.39
CA ALA A 154 4.46 -5.38 -24.42
C ALA A 154 4.69 -4.09 -25.20
N LYS A 155 5.11 -3.00 -24.54
CA LYS A 155 5.42 -1.75 -25.22
C LYS A 155 6.55 -1.90 -26.24
N GLU A 156 7.53 -2.74 -25.97
CA GLU A 156 8.67 -3.00 -26.86
C GLU A 156 8.34 -3.99 -27.97
N ASN A 157 7.65 -5.09 -27.64
CA ASN A 157 7.53 -6.23 -28.55
C ASN A 157 6.16 -6.37 -29.21
N TRP A 158 5.11 -5.74 -28.67
CA TRP A 158 3.74 -5.93 -29.13
C TRP A 158 3.27 -4.75 -29.98
N VAL A 159 2.16 -4.97 -30.68
CA VAL A 159 1.63 -4.01 -31.64
C VAL A 159 0.62 -3.10 -30.95
N PRO A 160 0.80 -1.77 -30.97
CA PRO A 160 -0.19 -0.84 -30.43
C PRO A 160 -1.44 -0.86 -31.32
N CYS A 161 -2.60 -1.06 -30.70
CA CYS A 161 -3.86 -1.27 -31.38
C CYS A 161 -5.00 -0.49 -30.71
N GLU A 162 -5.99 -0.14 -31.53
CA GLU A 162 -7.29 0.35 -31.12
C GLU A 162 -8.34 -0.62 -31.64
N ALA A 163 -9.26 -1.04 -30.79
CA ALA A 163 -10.25 -2.04 -31.14
C ALA A 163 -11.64 -1.62 -30.69
N ARG A 164 -12.66 -1.93 -31.50
CA ARG A 164 -14.06 -1.79 -31.09
C ARG A 164 -14.52 -3.10 -30.47
N VAL A 165 -15.05 -3.04 -29.26
CA VAL A 165 -15.56 -4.22 -28.55
C VAL A 165 -16.90 -4.62 -29.15
N VAL A 166 -17.00 -5.86 -29.61
CA VAL A 166 -18.22 -6.45 -30.18
C VAL A 166 -19.03 -7.09 -29.08
N SER A 167 -18.41 -8.00 -28.33
CA SER A 167 -19.01 -8.69 -27.19
C SER A 167 -17.95 -8.98 -26.12
N SER A 168 -18.41 -9.17 -24.88
CA SER A 168 -17.59 -9.48 -23.71
C SER A 168 -17.89 -10.89 -23.22
N ALA A 169 -16.86 -11.64 -22.85
CA ALA A 169 -16.93 -12.95 -22.22
C ALA A 169 -16.15 -12.95 -20.89
N GLU A 170 -16.34 -13.97 -20.05
CA GLU A 170 -15.65 -14.06 -18.75
C GLU A 170 -14.12 -14.08 -18.90
N ALA A 171 -13.61 -14.71 -19.96
CA ALA A 171 -12.18 -14.87 -20.22
C ALA A 171 -11.56 -13.75 -21.09
N GLY A 172 -12.35 -12.78 -21.59
CA GLY A 172 -11.83 -11.78 -22.52
C GLY A 172 -12.90 -11.06 -23.35
N ILE A 173 -12.49 -10.49 -24.48
CA ILE A 173 -13.39 -9.72 -25.35
C ILE A 173 -13.21 -10.07 -26.83
N TYR A 174 -14.32 -10.09 -27.56
CA TYR A 174 -14.31 -10.17 -29.03
C TYR A 174 -14.25 -8.76 -29.60
N VAL A 175 -13.26 -8.50 -30.46
CA VAL A 175 -13.01 -7.14 -30.97
C VAL A 175 -12.68 -7.11 -32.45
N ILE A 176 -12.91 -5.96 -33.07
CA ILE A 176 -12.39 -5.63 -34.40
C ILE A 176 -11.24 -4.65 -34.20
N ALA A 177 -10.01 -5.13 -34.34
CA ALA A 177 -8.79 -4.38 -34.04
C ALA A 177 -8.21 -3.66 -35.26
N ARG A 178 -7.59 -2.51 -34.99
CA ARG A 178 -6.83 -1.69 -35.93
C ARG A 178 -5.48 -1.32 -35.31
N GLN A 179 -4.40 -1.69 -35.99
CA GLN A 179 -3.04 -1.29 -35.64
C GLN A 179 -2.87 0.22 -35.79
N ILE A 180 -2.26 0.83 -34.77
CA ILE A 180 -1.89 2.24 -34.74
C ILE A 180 -0.50 2.38 -35.37
N ILE A 181 -0.41 3.07 -36.49
CA ILE A 181 0.85 3.36 -37.19
C ILE A 181 1.10 4.86 -37.13
N LEU A 182 2.23 5.26 -36.54
CA LEU A 182 2.68 6.64 -36.50
C LEU A 182 3.53 6.93 -37.73
N SER A 183 2.99 7.72 -38.66
CA SER A 183 3.73 8.14 -39.86
C SER A 183 4.40 9.50 -39.62
N PRO A 184 5.70 9.66 -39.90
CA PRO A 184 6.37 10.95 -39.77
C PRO A 184 5.70 11.97 -40.71
N THR A 185 5.47 13.17 -40.21
CA THR A 185 4.97 14.27 -41.05
C THR A 185 6.00 15.37 -41.16
N GLN A 186 5.86 16.18 -42.20
CA GLN A 186 6.66 17.37 -42.40
C GLN A 186 5.73 18.57 -42.44
N ILE A 187 6.07 19.60 -41.67
CA ILE A 187 5.37 20.88 -41.72
C ILE A 187 6.23 21.83 -42.55
N ARG A 188 5.59 22.46 -43.55
CA ARG A 188 6.21 23.52 -44.34
C ARG A 188 5.81 24.87 -43.78
N SER A 189 6.78 25.68 -43.40
CA SER A 189 6.53 27.05 -42.94
C SER A 189 6.11 27.96 -44.10
N THR A 190 5.53 29.11 -43.78
CA THR A 190 5.18 30.15 -44.78
C THR A 190 6.40 30.68 -45.52
N LEU A 191 7.60 30.58 -44.92
CA LEU A 191 8.88 30.93 -45.54
C LEU A 191 9.50 29.77 -46.34
N GLY A 192 8.80 28.65 -46.49
CA GLY A 192 9.23 27.49 -47.28
C GLY A 192 10.12 26.48 -46.56
N PHE A 193 10.54 26.73 -45.31
CA PHE A 193 11.33 25.79 -44.52
C PHE A 193 10.52 24.54 -44.15
N VAL A 194 11.13 23.37 -44.28
CA VAL A 194 10.54 22.08 -43.88
C VAL A 194 11.08 21.68 -42.51
N ARG A 195 10.19 21.37 -41.57
CA ARG A 195 10.54 20.88 -40.23
C ARG A 195 9.81 19.58 -39.94
N PRO A 196 10.38 18.66 -39.15
CA PRO A 196 9.67 17.49 -38.68
C PRO A 196 8.43 17.94 -37.90
N GLY A 197 7.27 17.47 -38.35
CA GLY A 197 5.98 17.70 -37.71
C GLY A 197 5.63 16.58 -36.73
N PRO A 198 4.58 16.76 -35.91
CA PRO A 198 4.07 15.69 -35.07
C PRO A 198 3.63 14.51 -35.94
N PRO A 199 3.94 13.26 -35.55
CA PRO A 199 3.58 12.10 -36.36
C PRO A 199 2.06 12.01 -36.53
N LYS A 200 1.62 11.69 -37.74
CA LYS A 200 0.21 11.48 -38.05
C LYS A 200 -0.15 10.03 -37.75
N ARG A 201 -1.13 9.86 -36.86
CA ARG A 201 -1.77 8.58 -36.55
C ARG A 201 -2.52 8.07 -37.78
N LYS A 202 -2.19 6.87 -38.23
CA LYS A 202 -2.91 6.09 -39.25
C LYS A 202 -3.37 4.79 -38.64
N LEU A 203 -4.58 4.35 -38.97
CA LEU A 203 -5.12 3.07 -38.52
C LEU A 203 -5.08 2.07 -39.68
N LYS A 204 -4.43 0.93 -39.47
CA LYS A 204 -4.42 -0.21 -40.40
C LYS A 204 -5.20 -1.36 -39.78
N ARG A 205 -6.00 -2.10 -40.55
CA ARG A 205 -6.71 -3.27 -40.01
C ARG A 205 -5.71 -4.30 -39.47
N PHE A 206 -5.96 -4.81 -38.27
CA PHE A 206 -5.16 -5.88 -37.67
C PHE A 206 -5.87 -7.21 -37.92
N GLY A 207 -5.20 -8.15 -38.60
CA GLY A 207 -5.78 -9.43 -38.99
C GLY A 207 -6.87 -9.33 -40.08
N LEU A 208 -7.54 -10.46 -40.35
CA LEU A 208 -8.55 -10.60 -41.40
C LEU A 208 -9.99 -10.33 -40.91
N GLY A 209 -10.22 -10.24 -39.60
CA GLY A 209 -11.57 -10.36 -39.04
C GLY A 209 -11.71 -9.86 -37.61
N MET A 210 -12.70 -10.42 -36.93
CA MET A 210 -12.84 -10.37 -35.48
C MET A 210 -11.73 -11.20 -34.84
N ILE A 211 -11.26 -10.77 -33.68
CA ILE A 211 -10.25 -11.48 -32.89
C ILE A 211 -10.72 -11.54 -31.43
N PHE A 212 -10.26 -12.55 -30.68
CA PHE A 212 -10.53 -12.65 -29.26
C PHE A 212 -9.30 -12.23 -28.46
N LEU A 213 -9.47 -11.29 -27.54
CA LEU A 213 -8.39 -10.79 -26.68
C LEU A 213 -8.53 -11.36 -25.26
N LYS A 214 -7.52 -12.12 -24.82
CA LYS A 214 -7.41 -12.66 -23.46
C LYS A 214 -6.67 -11.71 -22.52
N ASN A 215 -6.88 -11.90 -21.22
CA ASN A 215 -6.21 -11.21 -20.11
C ASN A 215 -6.45 -9.70 -20.06
N ILE A 216 -7.67 -9.26 -20.40
CA ILE A 216 -8.06 -7.86 -20.34
C ILE A 216 -8.85 -7.61 -19.04
N GLU A 217 -8.25 -6.82 -18.16
CA GLU A 217 -8.88 -6.34 -16.93
C GLU A 217 -8.78 -4.81 -16.83
N PRO A 218 -9.86 -4.11 -16.45
CA PRO A 218 -11.24 -4.60 -16.36
C PRO A 218 -11.82 -4.92 -17.75
N ILE A 219 -12.80 -5.84 -17.81
CA ILE A 219 -13.48 -6.24 -19.05
C ILE A 219 -14.32 -5.05 -19.57
N PRO A 220 -14.02 -4.49 -20.76
CA PRO A 220 -14.77 -3.37 -21.30
C PRO A 220 -16.18 -3.77 -21.76
N VAL A 221 -17.12 -2.84 -21.70
CA VAL A 221 -18.51 -3.03 -22.15
C VAL A 221 -18.57 -3.14 -23.68
N ALA A 222 -19.47 -3.99 -24.19
CA ALA A 222 -19.76 -4.10 -25.61
C ALA A 222 -20.07 -2.72 -26.25
N GLY A 223 -19.55 -2.47 -27.44
CA GLY A 223 -19.65 -1.18 -28.15
C GLY A 223 -18.63 -0.13 -27.74
N SER A 224 -17.90 -0.30 -26.64
CA SER A 224 -16.83 0.61 -26.23
C SER A 224 -15.59 0.49 -27.14
N THR A 225 -14.69 1.47 -27.04
CA THR A 225 -13.39 1.45 -27.72
C THR A 225 -12.32 1.06 -26.73
N TRP A 226 -11.59 -0.01 -27.05
CA TRP A 226 -10.43 -0.48 -26.31
C TRP A 226 -9.15 0.03 -26.98
N GLN A 227 -8.14 0.40 -26.19
CA GLN A 227 -6.81 0.78 -26.68
C GLN A 227 -5.73 0.11 -25.83
N GLY A 228 -4.70 -0.43 -26.47
CA GLY A 228 -3.64 -1.15 -25.79
C GLY A 228 -2.65 -1.80 -26.74
N TYR A 229 -1.96 -2.83 -26.27
CA TYR A 229 -1.00 -3.60 -27.04
C TYR A 229 -1.54 -5.01 -27.27
N ILE A 230 -1.41 -5.51 -28.50
CA ILE A 230 -1.81 -6.86 -28.88
C ILE A 230 -0.56 -7.64 -29.28
N ASN A 231 -0.37 -8.82 -28.69
CA ASN A 231 0.67 -9.75 -29.11
C ASN A 231 0.35 -10.24 -30.54
N PRO A 232 1.22 -10.02 -31.53
CA PRO A 232 0.97 -10.45 -32.89
C PRO A 232 0.91 -11.97 -33.04
N VAL A 233 1.46 -12.73 -32.09
CA VAL A 233 1.41 -14.20 -32.09
C VAL A 233 0.03 -14.66 -31.63
N THR A 234 -0.62 -15.47 -32.47
CA THR A 234 -1.86 -16.17 -32.13
C THR A 234 -1.54 -17.29 -31.14
N VAL A 235 -2.22 -17.29 -29.99
CA VAL A 235 -2.02 -18.29 -28.94
C VAL A 235 -2.91 -19.51 -29.16
N GLU A 236 -4.18 -19.26 -29.50
CA GLU A 236 -5.24 -20.27 -29.59
C GLU A 236 -6.29 -19.84 -30.64
N VAL A 237 -7.31 -20.67 -30.83
CA VAL A 237 -8.51 -20.35 -31.60
C VAL A 237 -9.72 -20.42 -30.65
N ALA A 238 -10.67 -19.50 -30.80
CA ALA A 238 -11.90 -19.45 -30.03
C ALA A 238 -13.12 -19.63 -30.95
N PRO A 239 -14.24 -20.16 -30.42
CA PRO A 239 -15.50 -20.23 -31.14
C PRO A 239 -16.04 -18.83 -31.44
N ASP A 240 -16.60 -18.67 -32.63
CA ASP A 240 -17.31 -17.46 -33.01
C ASP A 240 -18.60 -17.34 -32.18
N PRO A 241 -18.87 -16.18 -31.54
CA PRO A 241 -20.08 -16.00 -30.76
C PRO A 241 -21.37 -16.09 -31.59
N ASP A 242 -21.31 -15.82 -32.90
CA ASP A 242 -22.48 -15.81 -33.77
C ASP A 242 -22.74 -17.20 -34.39
N THR A 243 -21.69 -17.94 -34.76
CA THR A 243 -21.83 -19.25 -35.44
C THR A 243 -21.52 -20.45 -34.55
N GLY A 244 -20.78 -20.27 -33.46
CA GLY A 244 -20.28 -21.34 -32.59
C GLY A 244 -19.07 -22.11 -33.14
N GLU A 245 -18.56 -21.77 -34.32
CA GLU A 245 -17.43 -22.46 -34.95
C GLU A 245 -16.08 -21.87 -34.49
N GLU A 246 -15.10 -22.72 -34.17
CA GLU A 246 -13.73 -22.32 -33.76
C GLU A 246 -12.92 -21.71 -34.91
N THR A 247 -13.14 -20.43 -35.18
CA THR A 247 -12.55 -19.74 -36.33
C THR A 247 -11.82 -18.44 -35.96
N ILE A 248 -11.92 -18.00 -34.70
CA ILE A 248 -11.43 -16.68 -34.28
C ILE A 248 -10.05 -16.81 -33.64
N PRO A 249 -9.02 -16.12 -34.14
CA PRO A 249 -7.69 -16.15 -33.52
C PRO A 249 -7.70 -15.44 -32.16
N VAL A 250 -7.08 -16.09 -31.18
CA VAL A 250 -6.93 -15.59 -29.83
C VAL A 250 -5.57 -14.95 -29.66
N HIS A 251 -5.56 -13.72 -29.17
CA HIS A 251 -4.35 -12.97 -28.86
C HIS A 251 -4.31 -12.58 -27.39
N SER A 252 -3.10 -12.53 -26.82
CA SER A 252 -2.89 -11.85 -25.54
C SER A 252 -2.89 -10.34 -25.76
N ALA A 253 -3.50 -9.60 -24.84
CA ALA A 253 -3.55 -8.15 -24.90
C ALA A 253 -3.33 -7.53 -23.53
N ILE A 254 -2.78 -6.31 -23.53
CA ILE A 254 -2.63 -5.48 -22.34
C ILE A 254 -3.26 -4.12 -22.64
N SER A 255 -4.23 -3.72 -21.82
CA SER A 255 -4.87 -2.40 -21.92
C SER A 255 -3.86 -1.29 -21.62
N ASN A 256 -3.93 -0.18 -22.35
CA ASN A 256 -3.35 1.05 -21.83
C ASN A 256 -4.13 1.43 -20.58
N LYS A 257 -3.47 1.47 -19.41
CA LYS A 257 -4.08 2.04 -18.21
C LYS A 257 -4.61 3.44 -18.56
N PRO A 258 -5.86 3.76 -18.22
CA PRO A 258 -6.38 5.12 -18.38
C PRO A 258 -5.57 6.13 -17.54
#